data_AF-A0A2J0KYQ1-F1
#
_entry.id   AF-A0A2J0KYQ1-F1
#
_cell.length_a   1.000
_cell.length_b   1.000
_cell.length_c   1.000
_cell.angle_alpha   90.00
_cell.angle_beta   90.00
_cell.angle_gamma   90.00
#
_symmetry.space_group_name_H-M   'P 1'
#
loop_
_entity.id
_entity.type
_entity.pdbx_description
1 polymer ?
#
loop_
_entity_poly.entity_id
_entity_poly.type
_entity_poly.pdbx_seq_one_letter_code
_entity_poly.pdbx_strand_id
1 'polypeptide(L)'
;MRFKTKFILSAVIIFVTCLAVIKSLDFLKEKYFYRFITNQLTKYSEKKWNADIYIGKIKGNIFTNLTLKDVALKDFKNYPKDFQFKSDSVQLRYRPLGIFFGRFDADLKGCRIIYGKVILPLDINHHNQVTTIVFGKKSMKLEDLTGLLPHEIRMTGLADFDGEIVLKDVTPHLLNINIKSRNCQLSYDSSVKINGSVNLEISGKASSPLIFGDIELKELYITGGFFDVSSFKDQKASAKLGFLKDSIINIDVRGDDIAAKQSSITARLDSRIKIKKDRDTKPYISGKVDIKNGSYQAYDNRFRITGGYILFRDLKKSPLIELEGDTRIRRYKIYARIKGTVDDSHLTLSSKPELSYPEIVSLFIFGKNFKNLTDEEREKLTDTDVNNILINDLFLGKAEARLARSVGLDDINMKFDTSPDKAQKINLPAVEFGKYIANDKLYVTYSTKPKEAKDVYPEQSVGGEVEITDNITLKGQRTWKESLNLPQEDRVDVEFRWNF
;
A
#
# COMPACT_ATOMS: atom_id res chain seq x y z
N MET A 1 6.72 -45.33 25.02
CA MET A 1 5.50 -44.98 25.79
C MET A 1 5.63 -45.24 27.30
N ARG A 2 6.25 -46.36 27.75
CA ARG A 2 6.43 -46.70 29.19
C ARG A 2 7.41 -45.82 30.00
N PHE A 3 8.34 -45.10 29.35
CA PHE A 3 9.31 -44.21 30.01
C PHE A 3 8.69 -42.88 30.48
N LYS A 4 7.73 -42.31 29.71
CA LYS A 4 7.00 -41.09 30.09
C LYS A 4 6.09 -41.33 31.30
N THR A 5 5.49 -42.51 31.42
CA THR A 5 4.57 -42.83 32.54
C THR A 5 5.32 -42.98 33.87
N LYS A 6 6.53 -43.57 33.87
CA LYS A 6 7.36 -43.69 35.08
C LYS A 6 7.92 -42.34 35.55
N PHE A 7 8.27 -41.44 34.63
CA PHE A 7 8.75 -40.09 34.95
C PHE A 7 7.63 -39.18 35.51
N ILE A 8 6.40 -39.33 35.01
CA ILE A 8 5.23 -38.61 35.52
C ILE A 8 4.83 -39.15 36.90
N LEU A 9 4.89 -40.46 37.12
CA LEU A 9 4.57 -41.06 38.42
C LEU A 9 5.59 -40.67 39.51
N SER A 10 6.88 -40.65 39.17
CA SER A 10 7.93 -40.21 40.10
C SER A 10 7.85 -38.72 40.39
N ALA A 11 7.55 -37.88 39.40
CA ALA A 11 7.32 -36.45 39.59
C ALA A 11 6.09 -36.15 40.47
N VAL A 12 5.01 -36.93 40.33
CA VAL A 12 3.82 -36.81 41.18
C VAL A 12 4.11 -37.26 42.61
N ILE A 13 4.86 -38.34 42.81
CA ILE A 13 5.26 -38.80 44.15
C ILE A 13 6.17 -37.79 44.84
N ILE A 14 7.16 -37.22 44.13
CA ILE A 14 8.04 -36.15 44.64
C ILE A 14 7.25 -34.87 44.94
N PHE A 15 6.25 -34.54 44.13
CA PHE A 15 5.38 -33.40 44.35
C PHE A 15 4.47 -33.59 45.56
N VAL A 16 3.93 -34.81 45.77
CA VAL A 16 3.09 -35.16 46.93
C VAL A 16 3.91 -35.21 48.24
N THR A 17 5.15 -35.70 48.20
CA THR A 17 6.05 -35.66 49.37
C THR A 17 6.55 -34.25 49.66
N CYS A 18 6.87 -33.44 48.65
CA CYS A 18 7.10 -32.01 48.83
C CYS A 18 5.86 -31.29 49.38
N LEU A 19 4.65 -31.65 48.95
CA LEU A 19 3.39 -31.09 49.46
C LEU A 19 3.13 -31.44 50.92
N ALA A 20 3.47 -32.65 51.36
CA ALA A 20 3.39 -33.06 52.77
C ALA A 20 4.37 -32.27 53.64
N VAL A 21 5.58 -32.00 53.13
CA VAL A 21 6.61 -31.17 53.79
C VAL A 21 6.26 -29.67 53.74
N ILE A 22 5.58 -29.20 52.68
CA ILE A 22 5.10 -27.82 52.56
C ILE A 22 3.88 -27.57 53.46
N LYS A 23 3.05 -28.59 53.72
CA LYS A 23 1.94 -28.48 54.70
C LYS A 23 2.47 -28.27 56.13
N SER A 24 3.59 -28.90 56.50
CA SER A 24 4.16 -28.86 57.86
C SER A 24 4.97 -27.61 58.21
N LEU A 25 5.25 -26.72 57.24
CA LEU A 25 6.08 -25.52 57.44
C LEU A 25 5.28 -24.24 57.19
N ASP A 26 4.33 -23.91 58.07
CA ASP A 26 3.46 -22.70 57.99
C ASP A 26 4.20 -21.36 57.85
N PHE A 27 5.48 -21.32 58.20
CA PHE A 27 6.27 -20.08 58.34
C PHE A 27 7.18 -19.74 57.15
N LEU A 28 7.52 -20.69 56.27
CA LEU A 28 8.38 -20.45 55.08
C LEU A 28 7.57 -20.03 53.83
N LYS A 29 6.24 -19.89 53.98
CA LYS A 29 5.22 -20.14 52.93
C LYS A 29 5.03 -19.08 51.86
N GLU A 30 5.33 -17.81 52.11
CA GLU A 30 4.88 -16.76 51.19
C GLU A 30 5.98 -16.31 50.21
N LYS A 31 7.14 -15.87 50.70
CA LYS A 31 8.12 -15.15 49.86
C LYS A 31 8.80 -16.02 48.79
N TYR A 32 9.24 -17.22 49.14
CA TYR A 32 9.90 -18.13 48.18
C TYR A 32 8.93 -18.72 47.17
N PHE A 33 7.70 -19.00 47.60
CA PHE A 33 6.68 -19.59 46.73
C PHE A 33 6.06 -18.57 45.77
N TYR A 34 5.80 -17.33 46.21
CA TYR A 34 5.42 -16.25 45.30
C TYR A 34 6.50 -16.00 44.25
N ARG A 35 7.79 -16.04 44.63
CA ARG A 35 8.90 -15.95 43.67
C ARG A 35 8.91 -17.12 42.66
N PHE A 36 8.58 -18.34 43.10
CA PHE A 36 8.44 -19.49 42.21
C PHE A 36 7.26 -19.33 41.23
N ILE A 37 6.07 -18.94 41.71
CA ILE A 37 4.89 -18.70 40.86
C ILE A 37 5.15 -17.58 39.86
N THR A 38 5.73 -16.46 40.29
CA THR A 38 6.13 -15.37 39.40
C THR A 38 7.08 -15.88 38.32
N ASN A 39 8.14 -16.62 38.68
CA ASN A 39 9.07 -17.19 37.70
C ASN A 39 8.38 -18.13 36.69
N GLN A 40 7.42 -18.95 37.12
CA GLN A 40 6.68 -19.84 36.21
C GLN A 40 5.75 -19.06 35.27
N LEU A 41 5.06 -18.03 35.78
CA LEU A 41 4.22 -17.15 34.98
C LEU A 41 5.04 -16.35 33.98
N THR A 42 6.23 -15.86 34.37
CA THR A 42 7.18 -15.21 33.45
C THR A 42 7.60 -16.15 32.34
N LYS A 43 8.06 -17.37 32.66
CA LYS A 43 8.42 -18.37 31.64
C LYS A 43 7.25 -18.74 30.72
N TYR A 44 6.04 -18.81 31.26
CA TYR A 44 4.85 -19.09 30.46
C TYR A 44 4.53 -17.93 29.51
N SER A 45 4.52 -16.69 30.02
CA SER A 45 4.28 -15.47 29.24
C SER A 45 5.30 -15.30 28.12
N GLU A 46 6.59 -15.47 28.43
CA GLU A 46 7.66 -15.45 27.42
C GLU A 46 7.46 -16.53 26.35
N LYS A 47 7.10 -17.76 26.75
CA LYS A 47 6.95 -18.88 25.81
C LYS A 47 5.69 -18.80 24.95
N LYS A 48 4.57 -18.33 25.50
CA LYS A 48 3.26 -18.32 24.84
C LYS A 48 2.93 -17.00 24.17
N TRP A 49 3.29 -15.89 24.79
CA TRP A 49 2.93 -14.54 24.35
C TRP A 49 4.13 -13.71 23.93
N ASN A 50 5.35 -14.22 24.11
CA ASN A 50 6.60 -13.48 23.91
C ASN A 50 6.60 -12.12 24.62
N ALA A 51 6.04 -12.07 25.84
CA ALA A 51 5.85 -10.83 26.58
C ALA A 51 6.35 -10.97 28.02
N ASP A 52 6.79 -9.85 28.58
CA ASP A 52 7.20 -9.75 29.97
C ASP A 52 5.98 -9.51 30.86
N ILE A 53 5.91 -10.22 31.99
CA ILE A 53 4.81 -10.10 32.96
C ILE A 53 5.30 -9.45 34.25
N TYR A 54 4.58 -8.42 34.68
CA TYR A 54 4.71 -7.79 35.98
C TYR A 54 3.46 -8.09 36.81
N ILE A 55 3.67 -8.41 38.09
CA ILE A 55 2.60 -8.69 39.05
C ILE A 55 2.93 -7.93 40.33
N GLY A 56 2.10 -6.97 40.71
CA GLY A 56 2.34 -6.15 41.91
C GLY A 56 2.17 -6.94 43.21
N LYS A 57 1.04 -7.64 43.38
CA LYS A 57 0.78 -8.43 44.59
C LYS A 57 0.03 -9.73 44.28
N ILE A 58 0.37 -10.79 45.01
CA ILE A 58 -0.30 -12.09 44.96
C ILE A 58 -0.93 -12.37 46.33
N LYS A 59 -2.17 -12.86 46.35
CA LYS A 59 -2.91 -13.29 47.55
C LYS A 59 -3.73 -14.55 47.25
N GLY A 60 -4.13 -15.31 48.27
CA GLY A 60 -5.09 -16.42 48.14
C GLY A 60 -4.50 -17.81 48.42
N ASN A 61 -5.31 -18.85 48.23
CA ASN A 61 -4.89 -20.23 48.42
C ASN A 61 -4.32 -20.80 47.11
N ILE A 62 -3.03 -21.09 47.12
CA ILE A 62 -2.26 -21.64 46.00
C ILE A 62 -2.79 -22.97 45.43
N PHE A 63 -3.69 -23.67 46.12
CA PHE A 63 -4.25 -24.93 45.64
C PHE A 63 -5.61 -24.79 44.95
N THR A 64 -6.31 -23.68 45.19
CA THR A 64 -7.72 -23.53 44.79
C THR A 64 -8.03 -22.18 44.17
N ASN A 65 -7.46 -21.09 44.70
CA ASN A 65 -7.73 -19.73 44.23
C ASN A 65 -6.54 -18.77 44.45
N LEU A 66 -6.10 -18.10 43.39
CA LEU A 66 -5.10 -17.03 43.48
C LEU A 66 -5.69 -15.72 42.99
N THR A 67 -5.41 -14.63 43.69
CA THR A 67 -5.72 -13.26 43.27
C THR A 67 -4.41 -12.54 42.99
N LEU A 68 -4.22 -12.15 41.74
CA LEU A 68 -3.13 -11.29 41.29
C LEU A 68 -3.67 -9.86 41.23
N LYS A 69 -2.92 -8.89 41.77
CA LYS A 69 -3.23 -7.46 41.66
C LYS A 69 -2.16 -6.74 40.87
N ASP A 70 -2.57 -5.71 40.14
CA ASP A 70 -1.71 -4.85 39.34
C ASP A 70 -0.88 -5.68 38.34
N VAL A 71 -1.57 -6.47 37.53
CA VAL A 71 -0.95 -7.31 36.49
C VAL A 71 -0.73 -6.46 35.26
N ALA A 72 0.50 -6.48 34.73
CA ALA A 72 0.83 -5.84 33.46
C ALA A 72 1.65 -6.78 32.58
N LEU A 73 1.27 -6.91 31.31
CA LEU A 73 2.09 -7.51 30.28
C LEU A 73 2.69 -6.40 29.41
N LYS A 74 3.99 -6.47 29.14
CA LYS A 74 4.74 -5.47 28.37
C LYS A 74 5.73 -6.17 27.44
N ASP A 75 6.38 -5.38 26.58
CA ASP A 75 7.55 -5.81 25.79
C ASP A 75 7.28 -7.05 24.91
N PHE A 76 6.09 -7.09 24.32
CA PHE A 76 5.68 -8.14 23.39
C PHE A 76 6.62 -8.17 22.17
N LYS A 77 7.39 -9.24 21.98
CA LYS A 77 8.26 -9.39 20.81
C LYS A 77 7.41 -9.44 19.54
N ASN A 78 7.83 -8.71 18.51
CA ASN A 78 7.13 -8.50 17.22
C ASN A 78 5.88 -7.62 17.28
N TYR A 79 5.62 -6.95 18.41
CA TYR A 79 4.62 -5.90 18.53
C TYR A 79 5.31 -4.55 18.75
N PRO A 80 4.61 -3.42 18.51
CA PRO A 80 5.12 -2.10 18.84
C PRO A 80 5.54 -1.99 20.32
N LYS A 81 6.67 -1.30 20.61
CA LYS A 81 7.24 -1.19 21.97
C LYS A 81 6.28 -0.60 23.01
N ASP A 82 5.34 0.24 22.58
CA ASP A 82 4.40 0.92 23.48
C ASP A 82 3.15 0.08 23.79
N PHE A 83 3.05 -1.14 23.26
CA PHE A 83 1.92 -2.03 23.50
C PHE A 83 2.02 -2.69 24.87
N GLN A 84 1.00 -2.48 25.70
CA GLN A 84 0.90 -3.04 27.04
C GLN A 84 -0.53 -3.54 27.30
N PHE A 85 -0.65 -4.62 28.05
CA PHE A 85 -1.92 -5.05 28.63
C PHE A 85 -1.86 -4.87 30.14
N LYS A 86 -2.92 -4.33 30.75
CA LYS A 86 -3.03 -4.19 32.21
C LYS A 86 -4.34 -4.73 32.72
N SER A 87 -4.33 -5.28 33.93
CA SER A 87 -5.50 -5.67 34.68
C SER A 87 -5.30 -5.28 36.15
N ASP A 88 -6.31 -4.66 36.74
CA ASP A 88 -6.27 -4.23 38.13
C ASP A 88 -6.33 -5.44 39.09
N SER A 89 -7.11 -6.47 38.73
CA SER A 89 -7.09 -7.74 39.45
C SER A 89 -7.46 -8.94 38.58
N VAL A 90 -6.75 -10.06 38.75
CA VAL A 90 -7.02 -11.35 38.12
C VAL A 90 -7.27 -12.39 39.20
N GLN A 91 -8.48 -12.95 39.24
CA GLN A 91 -8.86 -14.04 40.14
C GLN A 91 -8.81 -15.37 39.38
N LEU A 92 -7.83 -16.20 39.71
CA LEU A 92 -7.65 -17.54 39.16
C LEU A 92 -8.33 -18.56 40.07
N ARG A 93 -9.15 -19.44 39.49
CA ARG A 93 -9.71 -20.63 40.15
C ARG A 93 -9.27 -21.87 39.38
N TYR A 94 -8.70 -22.83 40.08
CA TYR A 94 -8.15 -24.01 39.43
C TYR A 94 -8.09 -25.22 40.37
N ARG A 95 -7.94 -26.41 39.77
CA ARG A 95 -7.49 -27.60 40.48
C ARG A 95 -5.97 -27.73 40.34
N PRO A 96 -5.23 -28.22 41.34
CA PRO A 96 -3.76 -28.24 41.32
C PRO A 96 -3.16 -28.90 40.07
N LEU A 97 -3.78 -29.98 39.58
CA LEU A 97 -3.36 -30.64 38.33
C LEU A 97 -3.90 -29.97 37.06
N GLY A 98 -5.03 -29.24 37.15
CA GLY A 98 -5.70 -28.61 36.00
C GLY A 98 -4.88 -27.50 35.36
N ILE A 99 -4.13 -26.73 36.15
CA ILE A 99 -3.31 -25.62 35.66
C ILE A 99 -2.23 -26.06 34.67
N PHE A 100 -1.66 -27.26 34.85
CA PHE A 100 -0.66 -27.85 33.95
C PHE A 100 -1.23 -28.22 32.57
N PHE A 101 -2.55 -28.39 32.48
CA PHE A 101 -3.27 -28.67 31.24
C PHE A 101 -4.01 -27.43 30.70
N GLY A 102 -3.72 -26.25 31.26
CA GLY A 102 -4.40 -25.01 30.90
C GLY A 102 -5.90 -25.01 31.22
N ARG A 103 -6.32 -25.76 32.25
CA ARG A 103 -7.70 -25.83 32.71
C ARG A 103 -7.86 -25.02 33.98
N PHE A 104 -8.18 -23.74 33.83
CA PHE A 104 -8.44 -22.83 34.93
C PHE A 104 -9.51 -21.82 34.52
N ASP A 105 -10.17 -21.24 35.51
CA ASP A 105 -11.05 -20.11 35.29
C ASP A 105 -10.32 -18.86 35.74
N ALA A 106 -10.43 -17.79 34.95
CA ALA A 106 -9.92 -16.48 35.34
C ALA A 106 -11.02 -15.44 35.17
N ASP A 107 -11.30 -14.73 36.27
CA ASP A 107 -12.10 -13.52 36.28
C ASP A 107 -11.14 -12.33 36.34
N LEU A 108 -11.11 -11.53 35.27
CA LEU A 108 -10.21 -10.39 35.16
C LEU A 108 -11.02 -9.09 35.26
N LYS A 109 -10.58 -8.17 36.13
CA LYS A 109 -11.23 -6.87 36.33
C LYS A 109 -10.30 -5.73 35.94
N GLY A 110 -10.89 -4.64 35.44
CA GLY A 110 -10.15 -3.44 35.02
C GLY A 110 -9.17 -3.72 33.87
N CYS A 111 -9.52 -4.63 32.97
CA CYS A 111 -8.68 -4.96 31.82
C CYS A 111 -8.62 -3.80 30.84
N ARG A 112 -7.40 -3.51 30.36
CA ARG A 112 -7.17 -2.45 29.37
C ARG A 112 -5.93 -2.75 28.55
N ILE A 113 -6.05 -2.50 27.24
CA ILE A 113 -4.90 -2.39 26.34
C ILE A 113 -4.47 -0.93 26.32
N ILE A 114 -3.16 -0.71 26.38
CA ILE A 114 -2.52 0.59 26.24
C ILE A 114 -1.59 0.50 25.04
N TYR A 115 -1.76 1.42 24.08
CA TYR A 115 -0.87 1.55 22.94
C TYR A 115 -0.63 3.04 22.66
N GLY A 116 0.59 3.51 22.94
CA GLY A 116 0.89 4.95 22.88
C GLY A 116 -0.04 5.75 23.79
N LYS A 117 -0.90 6.59 23.19
CA LYS A 117 -1.91 7.39 23.89
C LYS A 117 -3.29 6.70 23.98
N VAL A 118 -3.47 5.58 23.29
CA VAL A 118 -4.75 4.87 23.22
C VAL A 118 -4.91 3.97 24.44
N ILE A 119 -6.06 4.08 25.10
CA ILE A 119 -6.48 3.19 26.20
C ILE A 119 -7.81 2.55 25.80
N LEU A 120 -7.78 1.24 25.59
CA LEU A 120 -8.95 0.44 25.21
C LEU A 120 -9.37 -0.44 26.41
N PRO A 121 -10.47 -0.12 27.11
CA PRO A 121 -11.00 -0.99 28.15
C PRO A 121 -11.54 -2.27 27.54
N LEU A 122 -11.28 -3.40 28.21
CA LEU A 122 -11.71 -4.73 27.81
C LEU A 122 -12.50 -5.38 28.94
N ASP A 123 -13.51 -6.14 28.56
CA ASP A 123 -14.11 -7.15 29.42
C ASP A 123 -13.57 -8.52 28.99
N ILE A 124 -12.99 -9.27 29.93
CA ILE A 124 -12.33 -10.55 29.62
C ILE A 124 -12.87 -11.59 30.57
N ASN A 125 -13.52 -12.60 30.00
CA ASN A 125 -13.96 -13.78 30.71
C ASN A 125 -13.19 -14.99 30.20
N HIS A 126 -12.52 -15.71 31.10
CA HIS A 126 -11.82 -16.95 30.77
C HIS A 126 -12.41 -18.12 31.53
N HIS A 127 -12.90 -19.10 30.78
CA HIS A 127 -13.41 -20.35 31.32
C HIS A 127 -12.69 -21.53 30.68
N ASN A 128 -11.98 -22.29 31.51
CA ASN A 128 -11.20 -23.45 31.11
C ASN A 128 -10.15 -23.15 30.02
N GLN A 129 -10.47 -23.33 28.74
CA GLN A 129 -9.57 -23.09 27.60
C GLN A 129 -10.08 -21.98 26.66
N VAL A 130 -11.23 -21.42 26.97
CA VAL A 130 -11.90 -20.40 26.15
C VAL A 130 -11.79 -19.06 26.84
N THR A 131 -11.29 -18.07 26.11
CA THR A 131 -11.26 -16.67 26.56
C THR A 131 -12.15 -15.85 25.64
N THR A 132 -13.17 -15.21 26.19
CA THR A 132 -13.95 -14.21 25.48
C THR A 132 -13.45 -12.84 25.86
N ILE A 133 -13.08 -12.03 24.87
CA ILE A 133 -12.65 -10.65 25.01
C ILE A 133 -13.70 -9.78 24.34
N VAL A 134 -14.38 -8.94 25.11
CA VAL A 134 -15.34 -7.96 24.61
C VAL A 134 -14.74 -6.57 24.77
N PHE A 135 -14.80 -5.76 23.73
CA PHE A 135 -14.50 -4.34 23.81
C PHE A 135 -15.74 -3.56 23.40
N GLY A 136 -16.28 -2.81 24.36
CA GLY A 136 -17.41 -1.93 24.12
C GLY A 136 -17.07 -0.81 23.14
N LYS A 137 -18.11 -0.14 22.65
CA LYS A 137 -17.97 0.95 21.68
C LYS A 137 -16.96 2.02 22.16
N LYS A 138 -15.87 2.17 21.40
CA LYS A 138 -14.81 3.14 21.68
C LYS A 138 -14.44 3.92 20.43
N SER A 139 -14.56 5.24 20.50
CA SER A 139 -14.05 6.15 19.47
C SER A 139 -12.55 6.36 19.66
N MET A 140 -11.77 6.15 18.61
CA MET A 140 -10.32 6.29 18.58
C MET A 140 -9.89 7.13 17.38
N LYS A 141 -8.80 7.88 17.55
CA LYS A 141 -8.14 8.56 16.44
C LYS A 141 -7.37 7.54 15.62
N LEU A 142 -7.60 7.52 14.32
CA LEU A 142 -6.93 6.60 13.40
C LEU A 142 -5.42 6.91 13.29
N GLU A 143 -5.00 8.16 13.53
CA GLU A 143 -3.58 8.54 13.51
C GLU A 143 -2.78 7.81 14.59
N ASP A 144 -3.40 7.55 15.75
CA ASP A 144 -2.77 6.86 16.86
C ASP A 144 -2.61 5.34 16.60
N LEU A 145 -3.24 4.81 15.54
CA LEU A 145 -3.18 3.41 15.13
C LEU A 145 -2.20 3.16 13.97
N THR A 146 -1.49 4.19 13.50
CA THR A 146 -0.60 4.12 12.33
C THR A 146 0.50 3.07 12.46
N GLY A 147 1.02 2.80 13.66
CA GLY A 147 2.03 1.77 13.88
C GLY A 147 1.51 0.32 13.81
N LEU A 148 0.21 0.12 13.61
CA LEU A 148 -0.40 -1.20 13.38
C LEU A 148 -0.63 -1.51 11.88
N LEU A 149 -0.47 -0.52 11.01
CA LEU A 149 -0.66 -0.64 9.56
C LEU A 149 0.70 -0.68 8.85
N PRO A 150 0.76 -1.19 7.59
CA PRO A 150 1.94 -1.02 6.73
C PRO A 150 2.35 0.45 6.63
N HIS A 151 3.65 0.74 6.52
CA HIS A 151 4.19 2.11 6.56
C HIS A 151 3.66 3.00 5.42
N GLU A 152 3.22 2.39 4.32
CA GLU A 152 2.63 3.05 3.17
C GLU A 152 1.21 3.54 3.46
N ILE A 153 0.52 2.98 4.46
CA ILE A 153 -0.88 3.31 4.76
C ILE A 153 -0.94 4.24 5.96
N ARG A 154 -1.52 5.42 5.76
CA ARG A 154 -1.83 6.37 6.82
C ARG A 154 -3.32 6.62 6.86
N MET A 155 -3.89 6.62 8.05
CA MET A 155 -5.30 6.92 8.26
C MET A 155 -5.43 8.04 9.27
N THR A 156 -6.31 8.99 8.98
CA THR A 156 -6.65 10.10 9.88
C THR A 156 -8.18 10.19 10.03
N GLY A 157 -8.63 10.78 11.14
CA GLY A 157 -10.03 10.88 11.52
C GLY A 157 -10.39 10.01 12.73
N LEU A 158 -11.68 9.97 13.04
CA LEU A 158 -12.22 9.21 14.17
C LEU A 158 -12.95 7.96 13.68
N ALA A 159 -12.63 6.83 14.30
CA ALA A 159 -13.34 5.59 14.09
C ALA A 159 -13.82 4.99 15.42
N ASP A 160 -15.06 4.55 15.43
CA ASP A 160 -15.67 3.74 16.46
C ASP A 160 -15.33 2.27 16.21
N PHE A 161 -14.86 1.60 17.25
CA PHE A 161 -14.59 0.17 17.25
C PHE A 161 -15.38 -0.49 18.37
N ASP A 162 -16.00 -1.63 18.07
CA ASP A 162 -16.63 -2.51 19.04
C ASP A 162 -16.56 -3.96 18.56
N GLY A 163 -16.67 -4.89 19.49
CA GLY A 163 -16.68 -6.29 19.10
C GLY A 163 -16.34 -7.27 20.21
N GLU A 164 -16.28 -8.52 19.78
CA GLU A 164 -15.96 -9.70 20.57
C GLU A 164 -14.92 -10.55 19.83
N ILE A 165 -13.92 -11.01 20.57
CA ILE A 165 -12.91 -11.96 20.10
C ILE A 165 -12.94 -13.16 21.04
N VAL A 166 -13.16 -14.34 20.48
CA VAL A 166 -13.10 -15.61 21.23
C VAL A 166 -11.79 -16.30 20.92
N LEU A 167 -10.97 -16.52 21.94
CA LEU A 167 -9.75 -17.29 21.87
C LEU A 167 -10.02 -18.71 22.39
N LYS A 168 -9.44 -19.71 21.72
CA LYS A 168 -9.37 -21.09 22.21
C LYS A 168 -7.90 -21.47 22.36
N ASP A 169 -7.49 -21.94 23.53
CA ASP A 169 -6.08 -22.23 23.84
C ASP A 169 -5.14 -21.03 23.57
N VAL A 170 -5.66 -19.83 23.81
CA VAL A 170 -5.02 -18.54 23.54
C VAL A 170 -4.74 -18.25 22.05
N THR A 171 -5.42 -18.96 21.16
CA THR A 171 -5.39 -18.70 19.72
C THR A 171 -6.73 -18.11 19.28
N PRO A 172 -6.76 -17.07 18.41
CA PRO A 172 -8.01 -16.56 17.87
C PRO A 172 -8.84 -17.68 17.23
N HIS A 173 -10.09 -17.84 17.67
CA HIS A 173 -11.03 -18.84 17.17
C HIS A 173 -12.20 -18.20 16.43
N LEU A 174 -12.87 -17.24 17.06
CA LEU A 174 -13.95 -16.45 16.46
C LEU A 174 -13.65 -14.96 16.59
N LEU A 175 -14.06 -14.22 15.56
CA LEU A 175 -13.99 -12.76 15.49
C LEU A 175 -15.41 -12.25 15.25
N ASN A 176 -15.75 -11.13 15.89
CA ASN A 176 -16.90 -10.31 15.57
C ASN A 176 -16.51 -8.86 15.88
N ILE A 177 -16.09 -8.11 14.86
CA ILE A 177 -15.51 -6.77 15.03
C ILE A 177 -16.25 -5.82 14.11
N ASN A 178 -16.77 -4.73 14.66
CA ASN A 178 -17.37 -3.64 13.93
C ASN A 178 -16.43 -2.43 13.93
N ILE A 179 -16.29 -1.82 12.76
CA ILE A 179 -15.47 -0.63 12.54
C ILE A 179 -16.32 0.40 11.82
N LYS A 180 -16.57 1.55 12.45
CA LYS A 180 -17.35 2.65 11.87
C LYS A 180 -16.58 3.94 11.94
N SER A 181 -16.28 4.51 10.79
CA SER A 181 -15.59 5.79 10.66
C SER A 181 -16.44 6.77 9.87
N ARG A 182 -16.52 8.01 10.36
CA ARG A 182 -17.18 9.11 9.66
C ARG A 182 -16.13 10.13 9.30
N ASN A 183 -15.98 10.42 8.01
CA ASN A 183 -15.02 11.40 7.49
C ASN A 183 -13.55 11.06 7.87
N CYS A 184 -13.11 9.85 7.54
CA CYS A 184 -11.69 9.52 7.58
C CYS A 184 -11.01 9.85 6.26
N GLN A 185 -9.71 10.14 6.36
CA GLN A 185 -8.81 10.19 5.22
C GLN A 185 -7.89 8.99 5.26
N LEU A 186 -7.87 8.23 4.17
CA LEU A 186 -6.88 7.20 3.88
C LEU A 186 -5.84 7.82 2.94
N SER A 187 -4.57 7.75 3.29
CA SER A 187 -3.47 8.06 2.40
C SER A 187 -2.67 6.80 2.13
N TYR A 188 -2.40 6.52 0.86
CA TYR A 188 -1.49 5.47 0.43
C TYR A 188 -0.27 6.15 -0.19
N ASP A 189 0.87 5.98 0.49
CA ASP A 189 2.12 6.68 0.23
C ASP A 189 1.90 8.21 0.16
N SER A 190 2.69 8.90 -0.65
CA SER A 190 2.53 10.32 -1.00
C SER A 190 1.63 10.56 -2.20
N SER A 191 1.11 9.49 -2.83
CA SER A 191 0.51 9.51 -4.17
C SER A 191 -1.02 9.47 -4.19
N VAL A 192 -1.67 8.94 -3.15
CA VAL A 192 -3.13 8.79 -3.14
C VAL A 192 -3.70 9.22 -1.80
N LYS A 193 -4.72 10.09 -1.82
CA LYS A 193 -5.54 10.45 -0.66
C LYS A 193 -7.01 10.25 -0.99
N ILE A 194 -7.72 9.57 -0.09
CA ILE A 194 -9.13 9.23 -0.23
C ILE A 194 -9.84 9.69 1.03
N ASN A 195 -10.86 10.53 0.87
CA ASN A 195 -11.72 10.99 1.96
C ASN A 195 -13.07 10.27 1.88
N GLY A 196 -13.56 9.78 3.01
CA GLY A 196 -14.81 9.03 3.02
C GLY A 196 -15.29 8.58 4.39
N SER A 197 -16.36 7.79 4.38
CA SER A 197 -16.86 7.06 5.54
C SER A 197 -16.65 5.57 5.32
N VAL A 198 -16.45 4.83 6.40
CA VAL A 198 -16.20 3.38 6.35
C VAL A 198 -17.08 2.71 7.39
N ASN A 199 -17.76 1.64 7.00
CA ASN A 199 -18.50 0.78 7.89
C ASN A 199 -18.14 -0.66 7.52
N LEU A 200 -17.36 -1.32 8.36
CA LEU A 200 -16.87 -2.69 8.13
C LEU A 200 -17.23 -3.59 9.30
N GLU A 201 -17.57 -4.81 8.97
CA GLU A 201 -17.79 -5.91 9.89
C GLU A 201 -16.83 -7.05 9.54
N ILE A 202 -16.14 -7.57 10.55
CA ILE A 202 -15.29 -8.75 10.44
C ILE A 202 -15.88 -9.82 11.36
N SER A 203 -16.41 -10.90 10.78
CA SER A 203 -17.11 -11.94 11.54
C SER A 203 -16.68 -13.36 11.18
N GLY A 204 -16.99 -14.33 12.04
CA GLY A 204 -16.76 -15.75 11.80
C GLY A 204 -15.42 -16.28 12.34
N LYS A 205 -14.94 -17.38 11.77
CA LYS A 205 -13.72 -18.05 12.25
C LYS A 205 -12.49 -17.22 11.94
N ALA A 206 -11.59 -17.05 12.91
CA ALA A 206 -10.34 -16.29 12.72
C ALA A 206 -9.43 -16.88 11.63
N SER A 207 -9.55 -18.19 11.36
CA SER A 207 -8.84 -18.87 10.28
C SER A 207 -9.42 -18.60 8.89
N SER A 208 -10.63 -18.08 8.79
CA SER A 208 -11.35 -17.84 7.53
C SER A 208 -12.42 -16.75 7.75
N PRO A 209 -12.00 -15.52 8.09
CA PRO A 209 -12.93 -14.48 8.49
C PRO A 209 -13.74 -13.98 7.28
N LEU A 210 -14.94 -13.51 7.57
CA LEU A 210 -15.80 -12.82 6.64
C LEU A 210 -15.66 -11.32 6.86
N ILE A 211 -15.35 -10.57 5.81
CA ILE A 211 -15.17 -9.11 5.87
C ILE A 211 -16.19 -8.47 4.93
N PHE A 212 -17.17 -7.79 5.51
CA PHE A 212 -18.27 -7.15 4.79
C PHE A 212 -18.38 -5.68 5.16
N GLY A 213 -19.01 -4.90 4.30
CA GLY A 213 -19.40 -3.55 4.66
C GLY A 213 -19.47 -2.60 3.48
N ASP A 214 -19.51 -1.32 3.80
CA ASP A 214 -19.63 -0.24 2.84
C ASP A 214 -18.62 0.88 3.08
N ILE A 215 -18.11 1.41 1.97
CA ILE A 215 -17.22 2.57 1.93
C ILE A 215 -17.91 3.64 1.11
N GLU A 216 -18.10 4.81 1.71
CA GLU A 216 -18.63 5.98 1.04
C GLU A 216 -17.49 6.94 0.71
N LEU A 217 -17.18 7.08 -0.57
CA LEU A 217 -16.17 8.00 -1.08
C LEU A 217 -16.77 9.40 -1.23
N LYS A 218 -16.01 10.42 -0.80
CA LYS A 218 -16.36 11.84 -0.96
C LYS A 218 -15.36 12.57 -1.86
N GLU A 219 -14.08 12.32 -1.65
CA GLU A 219 -13.03 12.98 -2.42
C GLU A 219 -11.88 12.02 -2.70
N LEU A 220 -11.27 12.18 -3.87
CA LEU A 220 -10.12 11.43 -4.33
C LEU A 220 -9.07 12.41 -4.84
N TYR A 221 -7.88 12.36 -4.26
CA TYR A 221 -6.74 13.12 -4.70
C TYR A 221 -5.62 12.16 -5.09
N ILE A 222 -5.12 12.31 -6.31
CA ILE A 222 -4.00 11.52 -6.81
C ILE A 222 -2.88 12.50 -7.18
N THR A 223 -1.71 12.29 -6.60
CA THR A 223 -0.47 13.01 -6.89
C THR A 223 0.43 12.11 -7.72
N GLY A 224 0.87 12.57 -8.89
CA GLY A 224 1.65 11.78 -9.85
C GLY A 224 0.84 11.25 -11.05
N GLY A 225 1.41 10.31 -11.79
CA GLY A 225 0.79 9.70 -12.97
C GLY A 225 -0.46 8.86 -12.65
N PHE A 226 -1.46 8.86 -13.53
CA PHE A 226 -2.80 8.35 -13.20
C PHE A 226 -2.87 6.82 -13.03
N PHE A 227 -1.91 6.05 -13.51
CA PHE A 227 -1.87 4.61 -13.34
C PHE A 227 -0.45 4.08 -13.52
N ASP A 228 0.26 3.85 -12.43
CA ASP A 228 1.25 2.78 -12.47
C ASP A 228 0.50 1.45 -12.30
N VAL A 229 0.06 0.86 -13.42
CA VAL A 229 -0.57 -0.47 -13.43
C VAL A 229 0.39 -1.53 -12.85
N SER A 230 1.71 -1.25 -12.82
CA SER A 230 2.67 -2.14 -12.17
C SER A 230 2.52 -2.17 -10.64
N SER A 231 2.00 -1.09 -10.02
CA SER A 231 1.62 -1.07 -8.60
C SER A 231 0.47 -2.02 -8.25
N PHE A 232 -0.35 -2.42 -9.23
CA PHE A 232 -1.35 -3.49 -9.08
C PHE A 232 -0.80 -4.88 -9.41
N LYS A 233 0.19 -4.98 -10.30
CA LYS A 233 0.87 -6.25 -10.64
C LYS A 233 1.84 -6.71 -9.54
N ASP A 234 2.50 -5.76 -8.86
CA ASP A 234 3.42 -5.98 -7.75
C ASP A 234 2.78 -5.76 -6.38
N GLN A 235 1.53 -6.22 -6.20
CA GLN A 235 1.00 -6.48 -4.85
C GLN A 235 1.68 -7.73 -4.25
N LYS A 236 2.99 -7.62 -4.02
CA LYS A 236 3.65 -8.21 -2.86
C LYS A 236 3.48 -7.33 -1.62
N ALA A 237 2.34 -6.64 -1.50
CA ALA A 237 1.83 -6.20 -0.22
C ALA A 237 1.38 -7.45 0.56
N SER A 238 2.38 -8.25 0.95
CA SER A 238 2.34 -9.14 2.09
C SER A 238 2.19 -8.21 3.30
N ALA A 239 0.99 -7.67 3.49
CA ALA A 239 0.52 -7.40 4.81
C ALA A 239 0.62 -8.77 5.50
N LYS A 240 1.58 -8.93 6.42
CA LYS A 240 1.78 -10.14 7.24
C LYS A 240 0.58 -10.38 8.18
N LEU A 241 -0.64 -10.01 7.78
CA LEU A 241 -1.87 -10.35 8.45
C LEU A 241 -2.27 -11.73 7.92
N GLY A 242 -1.69 -12.78 8.52
CA GLY A 242 -1.92 -14.17 8.14
C GLY A 242 -3.40 -14.59 8.12
N PHE A 243 -4.29 -13.82 8.75
CA PHE A 243 -5.75 -14.03 8.71
C PHE A 243 -6.43 -13.63 7.40
N LEU A 244 -5.76 -12.86 6.51
CA LEU A 244 -6.37 -12.41 5.25
C LEU A 244 -6.32 -13.46 4.14
N LYS A 245 -5.44 -14.47 4.23
CA LYS A 245 -5.23 -15.47 3.17
C LYS A 245 -6.54 -16.19 2.81
N ASP A 246 -7.21 -16.73 3.82
CA ASP A 246 -8.43 -17.54 3.66
C ASP A 246 -9.71 -16.73 3.94
N SER A 247 -9.58 -15.41 3.98
CA SER A 247 -10.72 -14.50 4.19
C SER A 247 -11.61 -14.41 2.94
N ILE A 248 -12.91 -14.19 3.19
CA ILE A 248 -13.88 -13.78 2.18
C ILE A 248 -14.14 -12.29 2.38
N ILE A 249 -14.00 -11.50 1.32
CA ILE A 249 -14.20 -10.05 1.34
C ILE A 249 -15.32 -9.70 0.38
N ASN A 250 -16.26 -8.86 0.82
CA ASN A 250 -17.27 -8.26 -0.05
C ASN A 250 -17.63 -6.88 0.50
N ILE A 251 -17.02 -5.86 -0.09
CA ILE A 251 -17.14 -4.46 0.33
C ILE A 251 -17.75 -3.67 -0.82
N ASP A 252 -18.83 -2.96 -0.53
CA ASP A 252 -19.48 -2.05 -1.46
C ASP A 252 -18.85 -0.65 -1.34
N VAL A 253 -18.21 -0.19 -2.41
CA VAL A 253 -17.61 1.14 -2.50
C VAL A 253 -18.51 2.02 -3.35
N ARG A 254 -19.11 3.04 -2.74
CA ARG A 254 -20.05 3.96 -3.38
C ARG A 254 -19.66 5.40 -3.14
N GLY A 255 -20.15 6.29 -3.99
CA GLY A 255 -20.15 7.72 -3.71
C GLY A 255 -20.76 8.47 -4.87
N ASP A 256 -21.34 9.63 -4.57
CA ASP A 256 -22.04 10.48 -5.51
C ASP A 256 -21.37 11.87 -5.52
N ASP A 257 -21.23 12.45 -6.71
CA ASP A 257 -20.57 13.75 -6.91
C ASP A 257 -19.15 13.85 -6.31
N ILE A 258 -18.42 12.74 -6.33
CA ILE A 258 -17.06 12.63 -5.80
C ILE A 258 -16.16 13.61 -6.52
N ALA A 259 -15.46 14.46 -5.76
CA ALA A 259 -14.44 15.33 -6.31
C ALA A 259 -13.15 14.55 -6.53
N ALA A 260 -12.77 14.34 -7.79
CA ALA A 260 -11.50 13.73 -8.18
C ALA A 260 -10.53 14.80 -8.68
N LYS A 261 -9.33 14.85 -8.09
CA LYS A 261 -8.28 15.78 -8.49
C LYS A 261 -6.95 15.06 -8.69
N GLN A 262 -6.29 15.43 -9.77
CA GLN A 262 -4.90 15.09 -10.08
C GLN A 262 -4.24 16.33 -10.71
N SER A 263 -2.91 16.38 -10.77
CA SER A 263 -2.14 17.54 -11.23
C SER A 263 -2.66 18.20 -12.52
N SER A 264 -3.21 17.42 -13.45
CA SER A 264 -3.79 17.90 -14.72
C SER A 264 -5.29 17.63 -14.87
N ILE A 265 -5.92 16.86 -13.98
CA ILE A 265 -7.35 16.46 -14.09
C ILE A 265 -8.14 16.96 -12.89
N THR A 266 -9.31 17.53 -13.14
CA THR A 266 -10.34 17.72 -12.12
C THR A 266 -11.65 17.18 -12.65
N ALA A 267 -12.32 16.29 -11.93
CA ALA A 267 -13.56 15.67 -12.38
C ALA A 267 -14.56 15.48 -11.22
N ARG A 268 -15.84 15.44 -11.59
CA ARG A 268 -16.94 14.97 -10.73
C ARG A 268 -17.38 13.61 -11.21
N LEU A 269 -17.41 12.64 -10.30
CA LEU A 269 -17.72 11.25 -10.64
C LEU A 269 -18.68 10.60 -9.65
N ASP A 270 -19.45 9.62 -10.13
CA ASP A 270 -20.24 8.72 -9.31
C ASP A 270 -19.58 7.34 -9.35
N SER A 271 -19.50 6.67 -8.20
CA SER A 271 -18.85 5.37 -8.08
C SER A 271 -19.84 4.33 -7.55
N ARG A 272 -19.87 3.17 -8.21
CA ARG A 272 -20.61 1.97 -7.80
C ARG A 272 -19.70 0.77 -8.04
N ILE A 273 -18.84 0.50 -7.06
CA ILE A 273 -17.77 -0.48 -7.13
C ILE A 273 -17.95 -1.53 -6.04
N LYS A 274 -17.56 -2.78 -6.32
CA LYS A 274 -17.49 -3.87 -5.36
C LYS A 274 -16.08 -4.40 -5.30
N ILE A 275 -15.52 -4.49 -4.10
CA ILE A 275 -14.27 -5.18 -3.81
C ILE A 275 -14.63 -6.56 -3.28
N LYS A 276 -14.23 -7.60 -4.00
CA LYS A 276 -14.54 -8.98 -3.66
C LYS A 276 -13.28 -9.82 -3.53
N LYS A 277 -13.31 -10.81 -2.66
CA LYS A 277 -12.28 -11.84 -2.54
C LYS A 277 -12.94 -13.12 -2.07
N ASP A 278 -12.69 -14.22 -2.78
CA ASP A 278 -13.06 -15.56 -2.34
C ASP A 278 -11.86 -16.23 -1.65
N ARG A 279 -12.11 -17.39 -1.03
CA ARG A 279 -11.04 -18.15 -0.34
C ARG A 279 -9.95 -18.54 -1.33
N ASP A 280 -8.70 -18.39 -0.91
CA ASP A 280 -7.50 -18.70 -1.72
C ASP A 280 -7.41 -17.96 -3.07
N THR A 281 -8.25 -16.93 -3.32
CA THR A 281 -8.14 -16.08 -4.50
C THR A 281 -7.50 -14.73 -4.19
N LYS A 282 -7.00 -14.06 -5.23
CA LYS A 282 -6.66 -12.63 -5.15
C LYS A 282 -7.93 -11.79 -5.05
N PRO A 283 -7.90 -10.64 -4.34
CA PRO A 283 -9.00 -9.69 -4.35
C PRO A 283 -9.18 -9.09 -5.73
N TYR A 284 -10.40 -8.65 -6.04
CA TYR A 284 -10.73 -8.03 -7.30
C TYR A 284 -11.80 -6.96 -7.16
N ILE A 285 -11.85 -6.13 -8.20
CA ILE A 285 -12.74 -4.98 -8.27
C ILE A 285 -13.68 -5.18 -9.44
N SER A 286 -14.95 -4.88 -9.24
CA SER A 286 -15.99 -4.91 -10.28
C SER A 286 -16.94 -3.72 -10.12
N GLY A 287 -17.62 -3.34 -11.18
CA GLY A 287 -18.58 -2.24 -11.17
C GLY A 287 -18.19 -1.10 -12.10
N LYS A 288 -18.73 0.10 -11.84
CA LYS A 288 -18.63 1.24 -12.75
C LYS A 288 -18.32 2.52 -11.99
N VAL A 289 -17.51 3.38 -12.61
CA VAL A 289 -17.32 4.77 -12.23
C VAL A 289 -17.80 5.63 -13.38
N ASP A 290 -18.82 6.45 -13.15
CA ASP A 290 -19.37 7.39 -14.13
C ASP A 290 -18.72 8.76 -13.93
N ILE A 291 -18.22 9.35 -15.01
CA ILE A 291 -17.59 10.67 -15.01
C ILE A 291 -18.62 11.66 -15.55
N LYS A 292 -19.14 12.53 -14.69
CA LYS A 292 -20.20 13.50 -15.03
C LYS A 292 -19.66 14.66 -15.85
N ASN A 293 -18.62 15.29 -15.34
CA ASN A 293 -17.99 16.44 -15.96
C ASN A 293 -16.61 16.65 -15.34
N GLY A 294 -15.83 17.52 -15.96
CA GLY A 294 -14.52 17.89 -15.45
C GLY A 294 -13.74 18.76 -16.41
N SER A 295 -12.46 18.89 -16.13
CA SER A 295 -11.50 19.48 -17.03
C SER A 295 -10.17 18.77 -16.96
N TYR A 296 -9.51 18.71 -18.09
CA TYR A 296 -8.19 18.14 -18.25
C TYR A 296 -7.26 19.18 -18.88
N GLN A 297 -6.11 19.42 -18.27
CA GLN A 297 -5.09 20.34 -18.75
C GLN A 297 -4.04 19.57 -19.56
N ALA A 298 -3.97 19.90 -20.84
CA ALA A 298 -3.20 19.17 -21.82
C ALA A 298 -2.35 20.17 -22.63
N TYR A 299 -1.03 20.19 -22.40
CA TYR A 299 -0.17 21.30 -22.83
C TYR A 299 -0.81 22.66 -22.45
N ASP A 300 -0.91 23.60 -23.37
CA ASP A 300 -1.51 24.92 -23.13
C ASP A 300 -3.05 24.93 -23.29
N ASN A 301 -3.66 23.77 -23.51
CA ASN A 301 -5.09 23.65 -23.81
C ASN A 301 -5.84 22.97 -22.66
N ARG A 302 -6.97 23.58 -22.26
CA ARG A 302 -7.87 23.01 -21.26
C ARG A 302 -9.05 22.32 -21.96
N PHE A 303 -9.07 20.99 -21.91
CA PHE A 303 -10.24 20.22 -22.32
C PHE A 303 -11.31 20.28 -21.24
N ARG A 304 -12.56 20.44 -21.66
CA ARG A 304 -13.72 20.17 -20.83
C ARG A 304 -14.12 18.72 -21.04
N ILE A 305 -14.19 17.96 -19.95
CA ILE A 305 -14.71 16.59 -19.97
C ILE A 305 -16.24 16.70 -19.97
N THR A 306 -16.88 16.14 -20.99
CA THR A 306 -18.34 16.19 -21.17
C THR A 306 -19.05 14.97 -20.60
N GLY A 307 -18.33 13.85 -20.47
CA GLY A 307 -18.86 12.65 -19.88
C GLY A 307 -17.96 11.44 -20.14
N GLY A 308 -18.22 10.35 -19.43
CA GLY A 308 -17.51 9.11 -19.64
C GLY A 308 -17.79 8.10 -18.54
N TYR A 309 -17.15 6.95 -18.63
CA TYR A 309 -17.16 5.96 -17.58
C TYR A 309 -15.92 5.05 -17.62
N ILE A 310 -15.65 4.43 -16.48
CA ILE A 310 -14.69 3.34 -16.32
C ILE A 310 -15.48 2.11 -15.85
N LEU A 311 -15.32 0.99 -16.54
CA LEU A 311 -16.03 -0.25 -16.27
C LEU A 311 -15.07 -1.38 -15.91
N PHE A 312 -15.23 -1.91 -14.71
CA PHE A 312 -14.48 -3.03 -14.15
C PHE A 312 -15.31 -4.32 -14.31
N ARG A 313 -14.91 -5.17 -15.26
CA ARG A 313 -15.68 -6.39 -15.64
C ARG A 313 -15.13 -7.69 -15.06
N ASP A 314 -13.81 -7.84 -14.96
CA ASP A 314 -13.18 -9.13 -14.66
C ASP A 314 -11.85 -8.97 -13.89
N LEU A 315 -11.53 -9.95 -13.05
CA LEU A 315 -10.32 -10.09 -12.23
C LEU A 315 -9.00 -9.95 -13.00
N LYS A 316 -9.01 -10.38 -14.26
CA LYS A 316 -7.78 -10.58 -15.06
C LYS A 316 -7.64 -9.58 -16.20
N LYS A 317 -8.60 -8.67 -16.37
CA LYS A 317 -8.67 -7.80 -17.54
C LYS A 317 -8.62 -6.34 -17.12
N SER A 318 -7.86 -5.58 -17.87
CA SER A 318 -7.75 -4.14 -17.69
C SER A 318 -9.11 -3.48 -17.91
N PRO A 319 -9.48 -2.49 -17.09
CA PRO A 319 -10.81 -1.92 -17.12
C PRO A 319 -11.07 -1.22 -18.45
N LEU A 320 -12.33 -1.22 -18.88
CA LEU A 320 -12.75 -0.49 -20.08
C LEU A 320 -12.93 0.98 -19.71
N ILE A 321 -12.38 1.87 -20.51
CA ILE A 321 -12.55 3.32 -20.39
C ILE A 321 -13.26 3.82 -21.64
N GLU A 322 -14.23 4.71 -21.41
CA GLU A 322 -14.80 5.55 -22.44
C GLU A 322 -14.91 6.98 -21.90
N LEU A 323 -14.25 7.93 -22.54
CA LEU A 323 -14.19 9.31 -22.09
C LEU A 323 -14.36 10.25 -23.29
N GLU A 324 -15.16 11.29 -23.10
CA GLU A 324 -15.42 12.31 -24.10
C GLU A 324 -15.13 13.71 -23.54
N GLY A 325 -14.60 14.56 -24.41
CA GLY A 325 -14.36 15.95 -24.07
C GLY A 325 -14.20 16.85 -25.29
N ASP A 326 -14.23 18.15 -25.03
CA ASP A 326 -14.10 19.17 -26.05
C ASP A 326 -13.20 20.33 -25.62
N THR A 327 -12.53 20.96 -26.57
CA THR A 327 -11.75 22.18 -26.37
C THR A 327 -11.90 23.12 -27.56
N ARG A 328 -11.47 24.38 -27.39
CA ARG A 328 -11.43 25.37 -28.46
C ARG A 328 -10.01 25.88 -28.62
N ILE A 329 -9.42 25.61 -29.78
CA ILE A 329 -8.10 26.10 -30.16
C ILE A 329 -8.29 27.08 -31.33
N ARG A 330 -8.01 28.36 -31.09
CA ARG A 330 -8.25 29.44 -32.05
C ARG A 330 -9.72 29.45 -32.52
N ARG A 331 -9.96 29.18 -33.81
CA ARG A 331 -11.29 29.10 -34.43
C ARG A 331 -11.90 27.69 -34.45
N TYR A 332 -11.12 26.66 -34.10
CA TYR A 332 -11.53 25.26 -34.21
C TYR A 332 -12.06 24.76 -32.88
N LYS A 333 -13.22 24.09 -32.93
CA LYS A 333 -13.71 23.29 -31.81
C LYS A 333 -13.25 21.86 -32.00
N ILE A 334 -12.44 21.35 -31.09
CA ILE A 334 -11.86 20.01 -31.15
C ILE A 334 -12.62 19.10 -30.19
N TYR A 335 -13.01 17.92 -30.67
CA TYR A 335 -13.62 16.85 -29.87
C TYR A 335 -12.60 15.73 -29.72
N ALA A 336 -12.45 15.24 -28.50
CA ALA A 336 -11.61 14.11 -28.16
C ALA A 336 -12.49 13.00 -27.57
N ARG A 337 -12.29 11.77 -28.06
CA ARG A 337 -12.94 10.58 -27.53
C ARG A 337 -11.91 9.49 -27.32
N ILE A 338 -11.98 8.83 -26.17
CA ILE A 338 -11.13 7.69 -25.85
C ILE A 338 -11.99 6.50 -25.60
N LYS A 339 -11.57 5.36 -26.15
CA LYS A 339 -12.27 4.11 -25.99
C LYS A 339 -11.29 2.95 -26.01
N GLY A 340 -11.51 1.97 -25.15
CA GLY A 340 -10.72 0.74 -25.11
C GLY A 340 -10.42 0.32 -23.68
N THR A 341 -9.50 -0.63 -23.52
CA THR A 341 -9.03 -1.01 -22.18
C THR A 341 -7.91 -0.08 -21.73
N VAL A 342 -7.64 0.03 -20.43
CA VAL A 342 -6.49 0.84 -19.93
C VAL A 342 -5.17 0.50 -20.64
N ASP A 343 -4.95 -0.78 -20.94
CA ASP A 343 -3.71 -1.25 -21.58
C ASP A 343 -3.73 -1.10 -23.12
N ASP A 344 -4.92 -0.90 -23.70
CA ASP A 344 -5.14 -0.83 -25.15
C ASP A 344 -6.31 0.11 -25.42
N SER A 345 -6.03 1.42 -25.32
CA SER A 345 -7.00 2.49 -25.52
C SER A 345 -6.67 3.25 -26.81
N HIS A 346 -7.70 3.76 -27.47
CA HIS A 346 -7.57 4.49 -28.72
C HIS A 346 -8.14 5.90 -28.55
N LEU A 347 -7.34 6.91 -28.88
CA LEU A 347 -7.74 8.31 -28.93
C LEU A 347 -8.23 8.65 -30.33
N THR A 348 -9.44 9.21 -30.43
CA THR A 348 -9.99 9.77 -31.66
C THR A 348 -10.14 11.28 -31.49
N LEU A 349 -9.59 12.04 -32.43
CA LEU A 349 -9.70 13.50 -32.48
C LEU A 349 -10.48 13.92 -33.72
N SER A 350 -11.35 14.91 -33.57
CA SER A 350 -12.07 15.54 -34.68
C SER A 350 -12.24 17.02 -34.43
N SER A 351 -12.49 17.83 -35.47
CA SER A 351 -12.66 19.28 -35.33
C SER A 351 -13.83 19.83 -36.13
N LYS A 352 -14.30 21.01 -35.73
CA LYS A 352 -15.20 21.87 -36.51
C LYS A 352 -14.61 23.28 -36.64
N PRO A 353 -14.34 23.79 -37.86
CA PRO A 353 -14.36 23.09 -39.17
C PRO A 353 -13.48 21.84 -39.23
N GLU A 354 -13.73 20.93 -40.18
CA GLU A 354 -13.02 19.65 -40.30
C GLU A 354 -11.55 19.87 -40.66
N LEU A 355 -10.68 19.13 -39.97
CA LEU A 355 -9.23 19.09 -40.16
C LEU A 355 -8.79 17.63 -40.20
N SER A 356 -7.69 17.37 -40.89
CA SER A 356 -7.03 16.07 -40.84
C SER A 356 -6.42 15.81 -39.46
N TYR A 357 -6.24 14.54 -39.09
CA TYR A 357 -5.65 14.17 -37.81
C TYR A 357 -4.28 14.85 -37.54
N PRO A 358 -3.31 14.89 -38.49
CA PRO A 358 -2.04 15.59 -38.30
C PRO A 358 -2.20 17.11 -38.08
N GLU A 359 -3.20 17.74 -38.69
CA GLU A 359 -3.50 19.16 -38.47
C GLU A 359 -4.04 19.42 -37.05
N ILE A 360 -4.88 18.51 -36.54
CA ILE A 360 -5.37 18.61 -35.16
C ILE A 360 -4.22 18.42 -34.16
N VAL A 361 -3.36 17.42 -34.39
CA VAL A 361 -2.20 17.17 -33.53
C VAL A 361 -1.21 18.33 -33.58
N SER A 362 -0.94 18.89 -34.75
CA SER A 362 -0.06 20.06 -34.90
C SER A 362 -0.56 21.28 -34.11
N LEU A 363 -1.88 21.55 -34.19
CA LEU A 363 -2.50 22.61 -33.39
C LEU A 363 -2.40 22.33 -31.89
N PHE A 364 -2.40 21.06 -31.51
CA PHE A 364 -2.41 20.63 -30.13
C PHE A 364 -1.02 20.67 -29.47
N ILE A 365 0.01 20.16 -30.15
CA ILE A 365 1.39 20.07 -29.65
C ILE A 365 2.13 21.40 -29.84
N PHE A 366 2.02 22.01 -31.03
CA PHE A 366 2.83 23.18 -31.42
C PHE A 366 2.05 24.49 -31.42
N GLY A 367 0.72 24.45 -31.26
CA GLY A 367 -0.13 25.64 -31.28
C GLY A 367 -0.19 26.34 -32.64
N LYS A 368 0.30 25.70 -33.73
CA LYS A 368 0.41 26.23 -35.10
C LYS A 368 -0.29 25.29 -36.09
N ASN A 369 -0.53 25.78 -37.31
CA ASN A 369 -1.06 24.93 -38.38
C ASN A 369 0.05 24.00 -38.91
N PHE A 370 -0.30 22.78 -39.33
CA PHE A 370 0.65 21.79 -39.88
C PHE A 370 1.51 22.36 -41.02
N LYS A 371 0.92 23.19 -41.87
CA LYS A 371 1.60 23.87 -42.98
C LYS A 371 2.71 24.83 -42.53
N ASN A 372 2.67 25.30 -41.30
CA ASN A 372 3.61 26.27 -40.73
C ASN A 372 4.62 25.61 -39.77
N LEU A 373 4.62 24.29 -39.68
CA LEU A 373 5.64 23.55 -38.93
C LEU A 373 6.97 23.57 -39.67
N THR A 374 8.07 23.58 -38.92
CA THR A 374 9.42 23.32 -39.46
C THR A 374 9.54 21.86 -39.91
N ASP A 375 10.54 21.55 -40.72
CA ASP A 375 10.73 20.18 -41.20
C ASP A 375 11.04 19.21 -40.04
N GLU A 376 11.77 19.67 -39.02
CA GLU A 376 11.99 18.94 -37.75
C GLU A 376 10.69 18.70 -36.95
N GLU A 377 9.78 19.68 -36.91
CA GLU A 377 8.47 19.54 -36.23
C GLU A 377 7.54 18.57 -36.97
N ARG A 378 7.67 18.45 -38.30
CA ARG A 378 6.89 17.52 -39.13
C ARG A 378 7.36 16.08 -39.01
N GLU A 379 8.67 15.87 -38.91
CA GLU A 379 9.26 14.54 -38.69
C GLU A 379 8.79 13.94 -37.35
N LYS A 380 8.62 14.77 -36.32
CA LYS A 380 8.04 14.37 -35.02
C LYS A 380 6.56 13.96 -35.06
N LEU A 381 5.85 14.21 -36.17
CA LEU A 381 4.43 13.91 -36.34
C LEU A 381 4.13 12.70 -37.25
N THR A 382 5.14 12.15 -37.93
CA THR A 382 4.96 11.05 -38.90
C THR A 382 4.96 9.65 -38.30
N ASP A 383 5.34 9.50 -37.02
CA ASP A 383 5.39 8.19 -36.39
C ASP A 383 4.03 7.74 -35.82
N THR A 384 3.77 6.43 -35.97
CA THR A 384 2.72 5.65 -35.27
C THR A 384 2.76 5.88 -33.75
N ASP A 385 3.87 6.43 -33.25
CA ASP A 385 4.11 6.85 -31.88
C ASP A 385 3.28 8.04 -31.42
N VAL A 386 2.75 8.90 -32.29
CA VAL A 386 1.96 10.08 -31.86
C VAL A 386 0.73 9.68 -31.03
N ASN A 387 0.04 8.60 -31.39
CA ASN A 387 -1.09 8.10 -30.60
C ASN A 387 -0.65 7.58 -29.23
N ASN A 388 0.46 6.85 -29.18
CA ASN A 388 0.99 6.30 -27.94
C ASN A 388 1.59 7.39 -27.04
N ILE A 389 2.31 8.37 -27.62
CA ILE A 389 2.87 9.54 -26.95
C ILE A 389 1.74 10.40 -26.40
N LEU A 390 0.72 10.73 -27.22
CA LEU A 390 -0.44 11.48 -26.75
C LEU A 390 -1.19 10.70 -25.68
N ILE A 391 -1.43 9.40 -25.80
CA ILE A 391 -2.13 8.65 -24.74
C ILE A 391 -1.29 8.58 -23.45
N ASN A 392 0.03 8.38 -23.56
CA ASN A 392 0.92 8.28 -22.40
C ASN A 392 1.12 9.65 -21.71
N ASP A 393 1.32 10.72 -22.47
CA ASP A 393 1.45 12.10 -22.00
C ASP A 393 0.10 12.63 -21.48
N LEU A 394 -1.01 12.24 -22.12
CA LEU A 394 -2.33 12.76 -21.78
C LEU A 394 -3.02 12.00 -20.62
N PHE A 395 -2.86 10.67 -20.55
CA PHE A 395 -3.63 9.82 -19.62
C PHE A 395 -2.81 9.20 -18.49
N LEU A 396 -1.56 8.84 -18.73
CA LEU A 396 -0.75 8.12 -17.74
C LEU A 396 0.08 9.07 -16.85
N GLY A 397 0.03 10.37 -17.13
CA GLY A 397 0.60 11.41 -16.29
C GLY A 397 2.12 11.31 -16.09
N LYS A 398 2.83 10.77 -17.09
CA LYS A 398 4.27 11.02 -17.24
C LYS A 398 4.48 12.38 -17.87
N ALA A 399 4.10 13.43 -17.12
CA ALA A 399 4.44 14.81 -17.46
C ALA A 399 5.93 15.10 -17.16
N GLU A 400 6.83 14.18 -17.46
CA GLU A 400 8.28 14.38 -17.35
C GLU A 400 8.74 15.40 -18.41
N ALA A 401 8.01 15.54 -19.53
CA ALA A 401 8.25 16.58 -20.54
C ALA A 401 8.05 18.03 -20.04
N ARG A 402 7.38 18.25 -18.90
CA ARG A 402 7.26 19.58 -18.28
C ARG A 402 8.36 19.88 -17.26
N LEU A 403 9.10 18.87 -16.79
CA LEU A 403 10.16 19.08 -15.79
C LEU A 403 11.36 19.82 -16.39
N ALA A 404 11.73 19.55 -17.64
CA ALA A 404 12.88 20.14 -18.35
C ALA A 404 13.09 21.64 -18.08
N ARG A 405 12.03 22.44 -18.29
CA ARG A 405 12.08 23.90 -18.18
C ARG A 405 12.10 24.42 -16.73
N SER A 406 11.68 23.62 -15.76
CA SER A 406 11.68 23.99 -14.33
C SER A 406 12.99 23.65 -13.60
N VAL A 407 13.80 22.73 -14.16
CA VAL A 407 15.13 22.33 -13.65
C VAL A 407 16.29 22.98 -14.42
N GLY A 408 16.00 23.83 -15.41
CA GLY A 408 17.01 24.52 -16.21
C GLY A 408 17.78 23.60 -17.15
N LEU A 409 17.11 22.59 -17.71
CA LEU A 409 17.62 21.72 -18.78
C LEU A 409 17.07 22.23 -20.11
N ASP A 410 17.91 22.19 -21.15
CA ASP A 410 17.58 22.76 -22.47
C ASP A 410 16.89 21.73 -23.38
N ASP A 411 17.23 20.43 -23.24
CA ASP A 411 16.66 19.34 -24.04
C ASP A 411 16.33 18.09 -23.21
N ILE A 412 15.22 17.42 -23.56
CA ILE A 412 14.91 16.05 -23.10
C ILE A 412 14.45 15.24 -24.32
N ASN A 413 15.17 14.18 -24.64
CA ASN A 413 14.86 13.25 -25.73
C ASN A 413 14.50 11.87 -25.18
N MET A 414 13.44 11.26 -25.71
CA MET A 414 13.03 9.90 -25.36
C MET A 414 13.15 9.00 -26.59
N LYS A 415 13.95 7.93 -26.50
CA LYS A 415 14.14 6.94 -27.58
C LYS A 415 13.40 5.65 -27.22
N PHE A 416 12.43 5.28 -28.03
CA PHE A 416 11.65 4.05 -27.89
C PHE A 416 12.28 2.93 -28.75
N ASP A 417 12.42 1.72 -28.21
CA ASP A 417 12.88 0.56 -28.99
C ASP A 417 11.69 0.02 -29.80
N THR A 418 11.75 0.19 -31.11
CA THR A 418 10.70 -0.17 -32.08
C THR A 418 10.99 -1.48 -32.82
N SER A 419 11.85 -2.35 -32.26
CA SER A 419 12.20 -3.64 -32.88
C SER A 419 10.98 -4.55 -33.11
N PRO A 420 10.68 -4.95 -34.37
CA PRO A 420 9.41 -5.61 -34.74
C PRO A 420 9.24 -7.07 -34.26
N ASP A 421 10.28 -7.70 -33.68
CA ASP A 421 10.30 -9.14 -33.37
C ASP A 421 10.16 -9.50 -31.87
N LYS A 422 9.81 -8.55 -31.00
CA LYS A 422 9.53 -8.86 -29.58
C LYS A 422 8.08 -8.54 -29.24
N ALA A 423 7.29 -9.60 -29.10
CA ALA A 423 5.93 -9.53 -28.59
C ALA A 423 5.84 -8.70 -27.29
N GLN A 424 5.00 -7.65 -27.32
CA GLN A 424 4.25 -7.07 -26.20
C GLN A 424 4.98 -7.03 -24.84
N LYS A 425 6.07 -6.28 -24.75
CA LYS A 425 6.51 -5.69 -23.48
C LYS A 425 6.58 -4.18 -23.65
N ILE A 426 5.86 -3.46 -22.80
CA ILE A 426 6.04 -2.02 -22.62
C ILE A 426 7.44 -1.85 -22.05
N ASN A 427 8.42 -1.53 -22.90
CA ASN A 427 9.74 -1.12 -22.45
C ASN A 427 9.68 0.35 -22.07
N LEU A 428 10.27 0.70 -20.93
CA LEU A 428 10.47 2.10 -20.56
C LEU A 428 11.38 2.74 -21.64
N PRO A 429 11.08 3.96 -22.13
CA PRO A 429 11.93 4.62 -23.10
C PRO A 429 13.32 4.86 -22.51
N ALA A 430 14.35 4.83 -23.37
CA ALA A 430 15.61 5.42 -23.01
C ALA A 430 15.42 6.94 -22.90
N VAL A 431 15.83 7.51 -21.77
CA VAL A 431 15.67 8.94 -21.50
C VAL A 431 17.03 9.61 -21.59
N GLU A 432 17.11 10.68 -22.36
CA GLU A 432 18.30 11.50 -22.57
C GLU A 432 18.00 12.95 -22.16
N PHE A 433 18.85 13.52 -21.33
CA PHE A 433 18.76 14.89 -20.83
C PHE A 433 19.94 15.68 -21.39
N GLY A 434 19.69 16.87 -21.90
CA GLY A 434 20.68 17.75 -22.53
C GLY A 434 20.69 19.15 -21.93
N LYS A 435 21.87 19.76 -21.84
CA LYS A 435 22.05 21.14 -21.39
C LYS A 435 23.22 21.82 -22.10
N TYR A 436 22.99 23.04 -22.56
CA TYR A 436 24.03 23.94 -23.03
C TYR A 436 24.68 24.66 -21.84
N ILE A 437 26.01 24.63 -21.81
CA ILE A 437 26.85 25.23 -20.77
C ILE A 437 27.93 26.04 -21.49
N ALA A 438 28.46 27.07 -20.81
CA ALA A 438 29.52 27.95 -21.33
C ALA A 438 29.14 28.69 -22.63
N ASN A 439 28.09 29.54 -22.56
CA ASN A 439 27.60 30.37 -23.67
C ASN A 439 27.34 29.55 -24.94
N ASP A 440 26.62 28.45 -24.80
CA ASP A 440 26.18 27.55 -25.87
C ASP A 440 27.28 26.78 -26.62
N LYS A 441 28.55 26.89 -26.18
CA LYS A 441 29.67 26.19 -26.82
C LYS A 441 29.89 24.75 -26.35
N LEU A 442 29.38 24.39 -25.18
CA LEU A 442 29.51 23.05 -24.60
C LEU A 442 28.13 22.46 -24.33
N TYR A 443 27.76 21.42 -25.05
CA TYR A 443 26.53 20.68 -24.85
C TYR A 443 26.81 19.39 -24.06
N VAL A 444 26.17 19.23 -22.91
CA VAL A 444 26.34 18.06 -22.03
C VAL A 444 25.08 17.22 -22.05
N THR A 445 25.24 15.91 -22.23
CA THR A 445 24.14 14.94 -22.25
C THR A 445 24.30 13.87 -21.19
N TYR A 446 23.19 13.43 -20.60
CA TYR A 446 23.11 12.24 -19.76
C TYR A 446 21.98 11.36 -20.27
N SER A 447 22.25 10.10 -20.57
CA SER A 447 21.24 9.15 -21.03
C SER A 447 21.16 7.93 -20.13
N THR A 448 19.95 7.43 -19.89
CA THR A 448 19.73 6.14 -19.23
C THR A 448 18.84 5.24 -20.07
N LYS A 449 19.29 4.01 -20.31
CA LYS A 449 18.49 2.93 -20.89
C LYS A 449 18.01 2.02 -19.75
N PRO A 450 16.70 1.91 -19.53
CA PRO A 450 16.16 1.15 -18.42
C PRO A 450 16.32 -0.35 -18.62
N LYS A 451 16.23 -1.09 -17.50
CA LYS A 451 16.46 -2.53 -17.40
C LYS A 451 15.49 -3.35 -18.27
N GLU A 452 16.02 -4.07 -19.26
CA GLU A 452 15.25 -4.90 -20.19
C GLU A 452 14.84 -6.28 -19.64
N ALA A 453 15.63 -6.84 -18.70
CA ALA A 453 15.40 -8.18 -18.16
C ALA A 453 15.91 -8.34 -16.72
N LYS A 454 15.43 -9.38 -16.02
CA LYS A 454 16.02 -9.85 -14.76
C LYS A 454 17.47 -10.25 -15.11
N ASP A 455 18.45 -9.59 -14.47
CA ASP A 455 19.90 -9.76 -14.66
C ASP A 455 20.60 -8.90 -15.74
N VAL A 456 19.88 -8.01 -16.43
CA VAL A 456 20.50 -6.94 -17.25
C VAL A 456 20.45 -5.63 -16.45
N TYR A 457 21.59 -4.96 -16.28
CA TYR A 457 21.66 -3.69 -15.55
C TYR A 457 21.42 -2.50 -16.49
N PRO A 458 20.86 -1.38 -15.99
CA PRO A 458 20.65 -0.20 -16.82
C PRO A 458 21.97 0.28 -17.40
N GLU A 459 21.94 0.60 -18.69
CA GLU A 459 23.08 1.21 -19.38
C GLU A 459 22.94 2.72 -19.26
N GLN A 460 23.97 3.37 -18.74
CA GLN A 460 24.01 4.81 -18.55
C GLN A 460 25.11 5.38 -19.42
N SER A 461 24.90 6.59 -19.95
CA SER A 461 25.95 7.30 -20.66
C SER A 461 25.96 8.78 -20.32
N VAL A 462 27.15 9.36 -20.33
CA VAL A 462 27.37 10.81 -20.24
C VAL A 462 28.14 11.21 -21.49
N GLY A 463 27.58 12.16 -22.23
CA GLY A 463 28.18 12.74 -23.41
C GLY A 463 28.52 14.22 -23.19
N GLY A 464 29.51 14.69 -23.92
CA GLY A 464 29.85 16.09 -24.04
C GLY A 464 30.23 16.39 -25.49
N GLU A 465 29.67 17.45 -26.03
CA GLU A 465 29.97 17.99 -27.35
C GLU A 465 30.44 19.42 -27.20
N VAL A 466 31.63 19.73 -27.70
CA VAL A 466 32.17 21.09 -27.67
C VAL A 466 32.50 21.55 -29.08
N GLU A 467 32.00 22.72 -29.43
CA GLU A 467 32.37 23.42 -30.66
C GLU A 467 33.67 24.18 -30.41
N ILE A 468 34.75 23.71 -31.05
CA ILE A 468 36.08 24.32 -30.93
C ILE A 468 36.17 25.54 -31.86
N THR A 469 35.62 25.41 -33.06
CA THR A 469 35.43 26.47 -34.06
C THR A 469 34.14 26.20 -34.82
N ASP A 470 33.69 27.15 -35.65
CA ASP A 470 32.48 27.01 -36.49
C ASP A 470 32.48 25.76 -37.38
N ASN A 471 33.67 25.16 -37.61
CA ASN A 471 33.87 24.00 -38.48
C ASN A 471 34.43 22.76 -37.77
N ILE A 472 34.74 22.86 -36.47
CA ILE A 472 35.39 21.78 -35.70
C ILE A 472 34.58 21.49 -34.44
N THR A 473 34.09 20.25 -34.35
CA THR A 473 33.34 19.79 -33.18
C THR A 473 33.99 18.53 -32.61
N LEU A 474 34.19 18.54 -31.29
CA LEU A 474 34.71 17.39 -30.54
C LEU A 474 33.60 16.80 -29.70
N LYS A 475 33.35 15.50 -29.86
CA LYS A 475 32.38 14.74 -29.07
C LYS A 475 33.10 13.69 -28.25
N GLY A 476 32.74 13.58 -26.98
CA GLY A 476 33.20 12.52 -26.08
C GLY A 476 32.00 11.92 -25.37
N GLN A 477 31.91 10.60 -25.33
CA GLN A 477 30.85 9.89 -24.61
C GLN A 477 31.44 8.75 -23.80
N ARG A 478 31.00 8.61 -22.55
CA ARG A 478 31.28 7.47 -21.70
C ARG A 478 30.00 6.70 -21.44
N THR A 479 30.03 5.39 -21.67
CA THR A 479 28.92 4.48 -21.41
C THR A 479 29.34 3.42 -20.39
N TRP A 480 28.48 3.12 -19.42
CA TRP A 480 28.72 2.11 -18.38
C TRP A 480 27.45 1.32 -18.03
N LYS A 481 27.64 0.13 -17.46
CA LYS A 481 26.56 -0.74 -16.93
C LYS A 481 26.79 -1.02 -15.45
N GLU A 482 25.80 -0.75 -14.64
CA GLU A 482 25.93 -0.81 -13.18
C GLU A 482 25.78 -2.25 -12.65
N SER A 483 26.85 -3.04 -12.48
CA SER A 483 26.77 -4.43 -11.97
C SER A 483 27.29 -4.62 -10.54
N LEU A 484 26.68 -5.54 -9.76
CA LEU A 484 27.16 -5.94 -8.42
C LEU A 484 28.42 -6.83 -8.45
N ASN A 485 28.76 -7.42 -9.59
CA ASN A 485 29.97 -8.22 -9.81
C ASN A 485 30.76 -7.57 -10.95
N LEU A 486 32.04 -7.22 -10.70
CA LEU A 486 33.11 -6.66 -11.56
C LEU A 486 32.69 -5.86 -12.82
N PRO A 487 33.27 -4.67 -13.05
CA PRO A 487 32.78 -3.73 -14.06
C PRO A 487 32.72 -4.37 -15.46
N GLN A 488 31.52 -4.47 -16.02
CA GLN A 488 31.36 -4.68 -17.46
C GLN A 488 31.85 -3.42 -18.19
N GLU A 489 32.48 -3.64 -19.35
CA GLU A 489 33.27 -2.70 -20.15
C GLU A 489 32.74 -1.25 -20.14
N ASP A 490 33.48 -0.38 -19.45
CA ASP A 490 33.38 1.07 -19.64
C ASP A 490 33.87 1.39 -21.05
N ARG A 491 32.99 1.93 -21.90
CA ARG A 491 33.34 2.34 -23.26
C ARG A 491 33.45 3.86 -23.30
N VAL A 492 34.58 4.34 -23.78
CA VAL A 492 34.82 5.76 -24.07
C VAL A 492 34.97 5.90 -25.57
N ASP A 493 34.05 6.64 -26.19
CA ASP A 493 34.09 6.96 -27.60
C ASP A 493 34.42 8.46 -27.74
N VAL A 494 35.42 8.78 -28.56
CA VAL A 494 35.79 10.15 -28.91
C VAL A 494 35.70 10.29 -30.42
N GLU A 495 34.89 11.23 -30.87
CA GLU A 495 34.64 11.48 -32.29
C GLU A 495 35.03 12.93 -32.61
N PHE A 496 35.81 13.10 -33.68
CA PHE A 496 36.23 14.39 -34.19
C PHE A 496 35.57 14.61 -35.55
N ARG A 497 34.80 15.68 -35.69
CA ARG A 497 34.16 16.04 -36.96
C ARG A 497 34.70 17.38 -37.47
N TRP A 498 35.06 17.38 -38.76
CA TRP A 498 35.48 18.55 -39.51
C TRP A 498 34.58 18.67 -40.73
N ASN A 499 33.82 19.75 -40.82
CA ASN A 499 33.03 20.09 -42.01
C ASN A 499 33.77 21.15 -42.84
N PHE A 500 33.96 20.89 -44.14
CA PHE A 500 34.59 21.81 -45.10
C PHE A 500 33.61 22.81 -45.69
#